data_AF-A0AAV4XKK5-F1
#
_entry.id   AF-A0AAV4XKK5-F1
#
_cell.length_a   1.000
_cell.length_b   1.000
_cell.length_c   1.000
_cell.angle_alpha   90.00
_cell.angle_beta   90.00
_cell.angle_gamma   90.00
#
_symmetry.space_group_name_H-M   'P 1'
#
loop_
_entity.id
_entity.type
_entity.pdbx_description
1 polymer ?
#
loop_
_entity_poly.entity_id
_entity_poly.type
_entity_poly.pdbx_seq_one_letter_code
_entity_poly.pdbx_strand_id
1 'polypeptide(L)'
;MYQDGSSLEKIKETMNAEFLAYKLNCSLYKAYQLLEKYPPLKQQSISIMSRVIDILFEQLHLSVTKIYNTPKLLSLCPETTERFLCCSKIINLHPEIIEERLTSLCSSKEFSVLKSNKKFLWLVYHYERLNHRLEALKAVNLPYSIGIFTTSNKSFQGYLSKSSYFANINEIADYLGDTLNMCSEEIKYNLKEHPNVQTACLFNASHVVNFLLNVGVSKQQIRNGLAIILYNVDNVKLCFESLPTDTLCQPYNEWVSHYNFLQLVIYVLEKKYVPVSYLFP
;
A
#
# COMPACT_ATOMS: atom_id res chain seq x y z
N MET A 1 -28.10 -37.68 -8.79
CA MET A 1 -27.75 -38.65 -7.72
C MET A 1 -26.67 -39.55 -8.27
N TYR A 2 -25.52 -39.65 -7.58
CA TYR A 2 -24.47 -40.62 -7.92
C TYR A 2 -24.87 -42.02 -7.42
N GLN A 3 -24.18 -43.06 -7.88
CA GLN A 3 -24.56 -44.48 -7.66
C GLN A 3 -24.60 -44.90 -6.17
N ASP A 4 -24.05 -44.09 -5.26
CA ASP A 4 -24.03 -44.29 -3.81
C ASP A 4 -25.09 -43.47 -3.04
N GLY A 5 -25.90 -42.66 -3.74
CA GLY A 5 -26.87 -41.77 -3.12
C GLY A 5 -26.30 -40.49 -2.51
N SER A 6 -24.98 -40.26 -2.62
CA SER A 6 -24.33 -39.06 -2.10
C SER A 6 -24.69 -37.82 -2.91
N SER A 7 -24.97 -36.71 -2.22
CA SER A 7 -25.08 -35.39 -2.87
C SER A 7 -23.68 -34.89 -3.27
N LEU A 8 -23.60 -34.09 -4.33
CA LEU A 8 -22.35 -33.45 -4.77
C LEU A 8 -21.69 -32.65 -3.64
N GLU A 9 -22.52 -32.08 -2.76
CA GLU A 9 -22.10 -31.38 -1.55
C GLU A 9 -21.42 -32.30 -0.53
N LYS A 10 -21.97 -33.51 -0.30
CA LYS A 10 -21.39 -34.50 0.59
C LYS A 10 -20.01 -34.96 0.10
N ILE A 11 -19.89 -35.21 -1.21
CA ILE A 11 -18.63 -35.59 -1.85
C ILE A 11 -17.58 -34.49 -1.64
N LYS A 12 -17.95 -33.23 -1.89
CA LYS A 12 -17.05 -32.09 -1.74
C LYS A 12 -16.63 -31.86 -0.29
N GLU A 13 -17.55 -32.00 0.65
CA GLU A 13 -17.27 -31.95 2.09
C GLU A 13 -16.24 -33.03 2.48
N THR A 14 -16.44 -34.27 2.04
CA THR A 14 -15.50 -35.37 2.29
C THR A 14 -14.14 -35.12 1.67
N MET A 15 -14.08 -34.66 0.41
CA MET A 15 -12.82 -34.31 -0.25
C MET A 15 -12.07 -33.21 0.51
N ASN A 16 -12.77 -32.17 0.95
CA ASN A 16 -12.18 -31.09 1.73
C ASN A 16 -11.69 -31.58 3.10
N ALA A 17 -12.41 -32.49 3.75
CA ALA A 17 -12.01 -33.09 5.02
C ALA A 17 -10.73 -33.94 4.87
N GLU A 18 -10.66 -34.79 3.84
CA GLU A 18 -9.46 -35.60 3.56
C GLU A 18 -8.25 -34.73 3.23
N PHE A 19 -8.46 -33.72 2.39
CA PHE A 19 -7.42 -32.76 2.04
C PHE A 19 -6.86 -32.04 3.27
N LEU A 20 -7.73 -31.52 4.15
CA LEU A 20 -7.32 -30.83 5.37
C LEU A 20 -6.65 -31.78 6.36
N ALA A 21 -7.13 -33.02 6.49
CA ALA A 21 -6.51 -34.04 7.32
C ALA A 21 -5.07 -34.32 6.89
N TYR A 22 -4.84 -34.47 5.58
CA TYR A 22 -3.52 -34.64 5.01
C TYR A 22 -2.63 -33.41 5.22
N LYS A 23 -3.08 -32.22 4.80
CA LYS A 23 -2.27 -30.99 4.84
C LYS A 23 -1.95 -30.52 6.26
N LEU A 24 -2.87 -30.69 7.21
CA LEU A 24 -2.68 -30.28 8.61
C LEU A 24 -2.10 -31.40 9.49
N ASN A 25 -1.80 -32.56 8.89
CA ASN A 25 -1.34 -33.77 9.57
C ASN A 25 -2.21 -34.12 10.80
N CYS A 26 -3.53 -34.22 10.59
CA CYS A 26 -4.50 -34.48 11.65
C CYS A 26 -5.45 -35.62 11.28
N SER A 27 -6.25 -36.08 12.25
CA SER A 27 -7.25 -37.12 11.99
C SER A 27 -8.41 -36.56 11.16
N LEU A 28 -9.02 -37.43 10.35
CA LEU A 28 -10.20 -37.09 9.56
C LEU A 28 -11.34 -36.51 10.42
N TYR A 29 -11.51 -37.05 11.63
CA TYR A 29 -12.44 -36.51 12.63
C TYR A 29 -12.15 -35.04 12.99
N LYS A 30 -10.89 -34.68 13.23
CA LYS A 30 -10.50 -33.28 13.51
C LYS A 30 -10.71 -32.37 12.31
N ALA A 31 -10.49 -32.87 11.09
CA ALA A 31 -10.79 -32.12 9.88
C ALA A 31 -12.30 -31.85 9.75
N TYR A 32 -13.16 -32.84 9.98
CA TYR A 32 -14.62 -32.62 10.03
C TYR A 32 -15.02 -31.63 11.12
N GLN A 33 -14.43 -31.72 12.32
CA GLN A 33 -14.67 -30.71 13.37
C GLN A 33 -14.30 -29.28 12.92
N LEU A 34 -13.23 -29.13 12.13
CA LEU A 34 -12.83 -27.84 11.57
C LEU A 34 -13.85 -27.31 10.55
N LEU A 35 -14.35 -28.19 9.69
CA LEU A 35 -15.40 -27.87 8.71
C LEU A 35 -16.73 -27.51 9.37
N GLU A 36 -17.10 -28.19 10.46
CA GLU A 36 -18.28 -27.84 11.25
C GLU A 36 -18.11 -26.49 11.97
N LYS A 37 -16.92 -26.25 12.53
CA LYS A 37 -16.60 -24.98 13.20
C LYS A 37 -16.62 -23.81 12.22
N TYR A 38 -16.32 -24.03 10.95
CA TYR A 38 -16.36 -23.00 9.92
C TYR A 38 -16.92 -23.52 8.59
N PRO A 39 -18.27 -23.52 8.45
CA PRO A 39 -18.97 -24.08 7.30
C PRO A 39 -18.51 -23.62 5.90
N PRO A 40 -18.03 -22.37 5.69
CA PRO A 40 -17.55 -21.96 4.37
C PRO A 40 -16.44 -22.85 3.78
N LEU A 41 -15.64 -23.51 4.62
CA LEU A 41 -14.59 -24.44 4.16
C LEU A 41 -15.16 -25.67 3.45
N LYS A 42 -16.41 -26.07 3.73
CA LYS A 42 -17.06 -27.21 3.07
C LYS A 42 -17.21 -26.99 1.57
N GLN A 43 -17.30 -25.73 1.14
CA GLN A 43 -17.55 -25.34 -0.25
C GLN A 43 -16.33 -24.72 -0.93
N GLN A 44 -15.22 -24.56 -0.23
CA GLN A 44 -14.05 -23.92 -0.80
C GLN A 44 -13.30 -24.84 -1.78
N SER A 45 -12.65 -24.25 -2.77
CA SER A 45 -11.77 -24.97 -3.70
C SER A 45 -10.52 -25.47 -2.97
N ILE A 46 -10.21 -26.75 -3.15
CA ILE A 46 -8.97 -27.39 -2.64
C ILE A 46 -7.73 -26.68 -3.17
N SER A 47 -7.73 -26.25 -4.43
CA SER A 47 -6.60 -25.53 -5.03
C SER A 47 -6.34 -24.20 -4.30
N ILE A 48 -7.41 -23.46 -3.99
CA ILE A 48 -7.32 -22.21 -3.21
C ILE A 48 -6.82 -22.50 -1.79
N MET A 49 -7.44 -23.48 -1.10
CA MET A 49 -7.03 -23.86 0.25
C MET A 49 -5.58 -24.32 0.31
N SER A 50 -5.10 -25.09 -0.67
CA SER A 50 -3.69 -25.52 -0.71
C SER A 50 -2.76 -24.33 -0.77
N ARG A 51 -2.98 -23.41 -1.70
CA ARG A 51 -2.11 -22.23 -1.84
C ARG A 51 -2.13 -21.38 -0.57
N VAL A 52 -3.29 -21.21 0.06
CA VAL A 52 -3.42 -20.50 1.34
C VAL A 52 -2.66 -21.22 2.46
N ILE A 53 -2.82 -22.53 2.59
CA ILE A 53 -2.10 -23.35 3.58
C ILE A 53 -0.60 -23.24 3.38
N ASP A 54 -0.11 -23.35 2.13
CA ASP A 54 1.31 -23.29 1.82
C ASP A 54 1.89 -21.92 2.25
N ILE A 55 1.19 -20.81 1.97
CA ILE A 55 1.60 -19.48 2.45
C ILE A 55 1.58 -19.40 4.00
N LEU A 56 0.52 -19.90 4.65
CA LEU A 56 0.37 -19.81 6.10
C LEU A 56 1.43 -20.63 6.85
N PHE A 57 1.74 -21.85 6.39
CA PHE A 57 2.65 -22.76 7.10
C PHE A 57 4.10 -22.62 6.64
N GLU A 58 4.35 -22.56 5.34
CA GLU A 58 5.72 -22.57 4.82
C GLU A 58 6.36 -21.19 4.90
N GLN A 59 5.59 -20.13 4.64
CA GLN A 59 6.14 -18.77 4.55
C GLN A 59 5.88 -17.95 5.82
N LEU A 60 4.71 -18.12 6.45
CA LEU A 60 4.33 -17.39 7.68
C LEU A 60 4.61 -18.19 8.96
N HIS A 61 5.03 -19.45 8.85
CA HIS A 61 5.38 -20.35 9.96
C HIS A 61 4.29 -20.44 11.05
N LEU A 62 3.02 -20.42 10.65
CA LEU A 62 1.90 -20.56 11.57
C LEU A 62 1.84 -21.96 12.18
N SER A 63 1.46 -22.02 13.46
CA SER A 63 1.18 -23.29 14.11
C SER A 63 -0.19 -23.84 13.68
N VAL A 64 -0.29 -25.16 13.62
CA VAL A 64 -1.56 -25.86 13.37
C VAL A 64 -2.62 -25.47 14.40
N THR A 65 -2.22 -25.24 15.66
CA THR A 65 -3.12 -24.80 16.74
C THR A 65 -3.79 -23.45 16.45
N LYS A 66 -3.09 -22.52 15.78
CA LYS A 66 -3.65 -21.22 15.41
C LYS A 66 -4.75 -21.35 14.35
N ILE A 67 -4.60 -22.29 13.42
CA ILE A 67 -5.62 -22.61 12.42
C ILE A 67 -6.89 -23.16 13.07
N TYR A 68 -6.76 -24.09 14.01
CA TYR A 68 -7.92 -24.60 14.75
C TYR A 68 -8.64 -23.51 15.54
N ASN A 69 -7.90 -22.55 16.10
CA ASN A 69 -8.48 -21.41 16.81
C ASN A 69 -9.12 -20.40 15.86
N THR A 70 -8.59 -20.26 14.63
CA THR A 70 -8.99 -19.23 13.66
C THR A 70 -9.22 -19.82 12.25
N PRO A 71 -10.20 -20.73 12.08
CA PRO A 71 -10.38 -21.49 10.84
C PRO A 71 -10.64 -20.62 9.61
N LYS A 72 -11.18 -19.41 9.80
CA LYS A 72 -11.40 -18.44 8.72
C LYS A 72 -10.15 -18.05 7.94
N LEU A 73 -8.95 -18.23 8.52
CA LEU A 73 -7.69 -18.00 7.79
C LEU A 73 -7.54 -18.90 6.57
N LEU A 74 -8.12 -20.11 6.59
CA LEU A 74 -8.08 -21.03 5.45
C LEU A 74 -8.97 -20.58 4.29
N SER A 75 -9.94 -19.69 4.55
CA SER A 75 -10.89 -19.17 3.54
C SER A 75 -10.47 -17.89 2.83
N LEU A 76 -9.29 -17.39 3.17
CA LEU A 76 -8.73 -16.22 2.53
C LEU A 76 -8.43 -16.50 1.05
N CYS A 77 -8.41 -15.46 0.23
CA CYS A 77 -7.85 -15.59 -1.12
C CYS A 77 -6.30 -15.52 -1.04
N PRO A 78 -5.57 -16.21 -1.93
CA PRO A 78 -4.12 -16.24 -1.91
C PRO A 78 -3.49 -14.85 -1.92
N GLU A 79 -4.06 -13.91 -2.68
CA GLU A 79 -3.56 -12.53 -2.79
C GLU A 79 -3.66 -11.78 -1.45
N THR A 80 -4.73 -12.04 -0.67
CA THR A 80 -4.87 -11.47 0.68
C THR A 80 -3.89 -12.13 1.64
N THR A 81 -3.70 -13.44 1.54
CA THR A 81 -2.74 -14.18 2.38
C THR A 81 -1.30 -13.74 2.10
N GLU A 82 -0.94 -13.50 0.83
CA GLU A 82 0.36 -12.97 0.42
C GLU A 82 0.63 -11.58 1.00
N ARG A 83 -0.39 -10.72 1.15
CA ARG A 83 -0.22 -9.43 1.84
C ARG A 83 0.21 -9.60 3.30
N PHE A 84 -0.14 -10.70 3.96
CA PHE A 84 0.36 -10.97 5.31
C PHE A 84 1.85 -11.28 5.36
N LEU A 85 2.48 -11.70 4.25
CA LEU A 85 3.94 -11.87 4.19
C LEU A 85 4.67 -10.55 4.47
N CYS A 86 4.06 -9.43 4.05
CA CYS A 86 4.61 -8.12 4.33
C CYS A 86 4.52 -7.76 5.83
N CYS A 87 3.57 -8.32 6.59
CA CYS A 87 3.37 -8.06 8.01
C CYS A 87 2.84 -9.29 8.76
N SER A 88 3.65 -10.34 8.92
CA SER A 88 3.22 -11.62 9.52
C SER A 88 2.71 -11.48 10.95
N LYS A 89 3.19 -10.48 11.68
CA LYS A 89 2.81 -10.20 13.07
C LYS A 89 1.33 -9.85 13.23
N ILE A 90 0.66 -9.36 12.18
CA ILE A 90 -0.75 -8.98 12.26
C ILE A 90 -1.65 -10.20 12.54
N ILE A 91 -1.22 -11.40 12.14
CA ILE A 91 -1.97 -12.65 12.33
C ILE A 91 -2.09 -13.03 13.82
N ASN A 92 -1.22 -12.46 14.66
CA ASN A 92 -1.27 -12.65 16.10
C ASN A 92 -2.35 -11.80 16.78
N LEU A 93 -2.90 -10.79 16.10
CA LEU A 93 -3.97 -9.96 16.65
C LEU A 93 -5.31 -10.69 16.60
N HIS A 94 -6.22 -10.34 17.52
CA HIS A 94 -7.59 -10.82 17.47
C HIS A 94 -8.29 -10.22 16.23
N PRO A 95 -9.11 -10.98 15.50
CA PRO A 95 -9.70 -10.46 14.27
C PRO A 95 -10.57 -9.22 14.44
N GLU A 96 -11.27 -9.09 15.57
CA GLU A 96 -12.08 -7.89 15.89
C GLU A 96 -11.18 -6.65 16.01
N ILE A 97 -10.00 -6.78 16.62
CA ILE A 97 -9.02 -5.69 16.72
C ILE A 97 -8.51 -5.30 15.33
N ILE A 98 -8.27 -6.28 14.46
CA ILE A 98 -7.84 -6.02 13.08
C ILE A 98 -8.95 -5.26 12.33
N GLU A 99 -10.20 -5.71 12.46
CA GLU A 99 -11.36 -5.10 11.80
C GLU A 99 -11.62 -3.66 12.28
N GLU A 100 -11.61 -3.43 13.59
CA GLU A 100 -11.75 -2.11 14.19
C GLU A 100 -10.67 -1.14 13.67
N ARG A 101 -9.41 -1.56 13.73
CA ARG A 101 -8.27 -0.73 13.31
C ARG A 101 -8.27 -0.49 11.81
N LEU A 102 -8.60 -1.50 10.99
CA LEU A 102 -8.75 -1.33 9.55
C LEU A 102 -9.87 -0.36 9.20
N THR A 103 -11.01 -0.46 9.88
CA THR A 103 -12.16 0.43 9.68
C THR A 103 -11.78 1.87 9.99
N SER A 104 -11.09 2.09 11.12
CA SER A 104 -10.58 3.41 11.50
C SER A 104 -9.59 3.98 10.48
N LEU A 105 -8.56 3.20 10.11
CA LEU A 105 -7.53 3.63 9.15
C LEU A 105 -8.13 3.89 7.75
N CYS A 106 -9.07 3.07 7.29
CA CYS A 106 -9.71 3.27 5.99
C CYS A 106 -10.67 4.47 5.97
N SER A 107 -11.24 4.83 7.13
CA SER A 107 -12.13 5.99 7.25
C SER A 107 -11.36 7.31 7.44
N SER A 108 -10.08 7.24 7.82
CA SER A 108 -9.23 8.42 7.95
C SER A 108 -8.80 8.98 6.59
N LYS A 109 -8.87 10.30 6.44
CA LYS A 109 -8.40 11.02 5.25
C LYS A 109 -6.89 10.88 5.07
N GLU A 110 -6.14 10.80 6.17
CA GLU A 110 -4.69 10.71 6.19
C GLU A 110 -4.17 9.33 5.73
N PHE A 111 -4.89 8.25 6.06
CA PHE A 111 -4.41 6.88 5.83
C PHE A 111 -5.12 6.16 4.68
N SER A 112 -6.32 6.57 4.28
CA SER A 112 -7.09 5.93 3.21
C SER A 112 -6.31 5.81 1.90
N VAL A 113 -5.52 6.83 1.54
CA VAL A 113 -4.67 6.83 0.34
C VAL A 113 -3.53 5.81 0.39
N LEU A 114 -3.16 5.35 1.58
CA LEU A 114 -2.08 4.39 1.81
C LEU A 114 -2.57 2.94 1.77
N LYS A 115 -3.88 2.69 1.62
CA LYS A 115 -4.48 1.34 1.64
C LYS A 115 -3.85 0.39 0.63
N SER A 116 -3.43 0.92 -0.52
CA SER A 116 -2.80 0.14 -1.60
C SER A 116 -1.34 -0.21 -1.32
N ASN A 117 -0.70 0.42 -0.32
CA ASN A 117 0.69 0.18 -0.01
C ASN A 117 0.88 -1.20 0.66
N LYS A 118 1.84 -1.99 0.19
CA LYS A 118 2.19 -3.31 0.76
C LYS A 118 2.48 -3.30 2.27
N LYS A 119 2.96 -2.17 2.81
CA LYS A 119 3.24 -1.99 4.24
C LYS A 119 2.05 -1.46 5.04
N PHE A 120 0.88 -1.22 4.44
CA PHE A 120 -0.29 -0.67 5.13
C PHE A 120 -0.68 -1.48 6.38
N LEU A 121 -0.56 -2.81 6.32
CA LEU A 121 -0.85 -3.70 7.45
C LEU A 121 0.06 -3.44 8.68
N TRP A 122 1.24 -2.85 8.50
CA TRP A 122 2.07 -2.43 9.64
C TRP A 122 1.44 -1.30 10.45
N LEU A 123 0.62 -0.45 9.84
CA LEU A 123 -0.13 0.58 10.57
C LEU A 123 -1.15 -0.06 11.51
N VAL A 124 -1.81 -1.15 11.08
CA VAL A 124 -2.73 -1.92 11.92
C VAL A 124 -1.99 -2.54 13.10
N TYR A 125 -0.80 -3.10 12.86
CA TYR A 125 0.02 -3.68 13.93
C TYR A 125 0.51 -2.63 14.93
N HIS A 126 0.95 -1.46 14.45
CA HIS A 126 1.47 -0.37 15.27
C HIS A 126 0.43 0.69 15.68
N TYR A 127 -0.86 0.38 15.55
CA TYR A 127 -1.96 1.32 15.67
C TYR A 127 -1.96 2.16 16.96
N GLU A 128 -1.65 1.56 18.11
CA GLU A 128 -1.62 2.28 19.42
C GLU A 128 -0.68 3.50 19.41
N ARG A 129 0.42 3.43 18.66
CA ARG A 129 1.42 4.50 18.59
C ARG A 129 1.12 5.51 17.49
N LEU A 130 0.22 5.16 16.58
CA LEU A 130 0.01 5.87 15.33
C LEU A 130 -0.58 7.26 15.57
N ASN A 131 -1.63 7.37 16.39
CA ASN A 131 -2.28 8.65 16.69
C ASN A 131 -1.32 9.61 17.39
N HIS A 132 -0.62 9.15 18.44
CA HIS A 132 0.37 9.96 19.15
C HIS A 132 1.48 10.49 18.22
N ARG A 133 1.95 9.66 17.29
CA ARG A 133 2.97 10.07 16.31
C ARG A 133 2.41 11.01 15.26
N LEU A 134 1.17 10.80 14.81
CA LEU A 134 0.52 11.69 13.83
C LEU A 134 0.36 13.09 14.41
N GLU A 135 -0.15 13.21 15.63
CA GLU A 135 -0.30 14.51 16.32
C GLU A 135 1.05 15.21 16.51
N ALA A 136 2.08 14.48 16.93
CA ALA A 136 3.43 15.04 17.08
C ALA A 136 4.00 15.55 15.74
N LEU A 137 3.78 14.83 14.63
CA LEU A 137 4.22 15.26 13.30
C LEU A 137 3.45 16.47 12.78
N LYS A 138 2.13 16.52 13.02
CA LYS A 138 1.28 17.66 12.68
C LYS A 138 1.70 18.93 13.42
N ALA A 139 2.01 18.82 14.72
CA ALA A 139 2.43 19.96 15.55
C ALA A 139 3.72 20.63 15.04
N VAL A 140 4.61 19.88 14.40
CA VAL A 140 5.89 20.37 13.87
C VAL A 140 5.83 20.56 12.34
N ASN A 141 4.67 20.36 11.72
CA ASN A 141 4.44 20.42 10.27
C ASN A 141 5.43 19.53 9.46
N LEU A 142 5.74 18.34 9.99
CA LEU A 142 6.65 17.40 9.35
C LEU A 142 5.90 16.40 8.45
N PRO A 143 6.50 15.99 7.32
CA PRO A 143 5.92 14.98 6.45
C PRO A 143 5.82 13.63 7.17
N TYR A 144 4.74 12.89 6.88
CA TYR A 144 4.48 11.56 7.43
C TYR A 144 4.39 10.48 6.34
N SER A 145 4.64 9.24 6.75
CA SER A 145 4.84 8.06 5.89
C SER A 145 4.66 6.79 6.71
N ILE A 146 4.51 5.62 6.09
CA ILE A 146 4.27 4.38 6.87
C ILE A 146 5.49 4.09 7.76
N GLY A 147 6.69 4.21 7.21
CA GLY A 147 7.95 3.94 7.89
C GLY A 147 8.15 4.74 9.17
N ILE A 148 7.72 6.01 9.21
CA ILE A 148 7.85 6.83 10.44
C ILE A 148 6.86 6.38 11.53
N PHE A 149 5.68 5.88 11.16
CA PHE A 149 4.73 5.33 12.13
C PHE A 149 5.20 3.98 12.69
N THR A 150 5.97 3.21 11.92
CA THR A 150 6.39 1.86 12.28
C THR A 150 7.80 1.79 12.89
N THR A 151 8.57 2.88 12.86
CA THR A 151 9.95 2.89 13.37
C THR A 151 10.04 2.84 14.91
N SER A 152 11.24 2.66 15.46
CA SER A 152 11.47 2.67 16.91
C SER A 152 11.22 4.06 17.52
N ASN A 153 10.94 4.14 18.83
CA ASN A 153 10.77 5.44 19.50
C ASN A 153 12.04 6.29 19.42
N LYS A 154 13.23 5.68 19.51
CA LYS A 154 14.51 6.38 19.37
C LYS A 154 14.65 7.02 17.99
N SER A 155 14.33 6.26 16.94
CA SER A 155 14.37 6.74 15.56
C SER A 155 13.32 7.82 15.30
N PHE A 156 12.12 7.67 15.87
CA PHE A 156 11.05 8.67 15.77
C PHE A 156 11.44 10.00 16.44
N GLN A 157 11.98 9.96 17.66
CA GLN A 157 12.47 11.16 18.34
C GLN A 157 13.67 11.79 17.62
N GLY A 158 14.53 10.95 17.06
CA GLY A 158 15.60 11.39 16.15
C GLY A 158 15.06 12.15 14.94
N TYR A 159 13.96 11.70 14.35
CA TYR A 159 13.30 12.37 13.22
C TYR A 159 12.64 13.70 13.64
N LEU A 160 12.03 13.78 14.82
CA LEU A 160 11.49 15.05 15.34
C LEU A 160 12.58 16.08 15.66
N SER A 161 13.77 15.62 16.07
CA SER A 161 14.87 16.50 16.50
C SER A 161 15.83 16.90 15.38
N LYS A 162 16.03 16.04 14.39
CA LYS A 162 16.89 16.32 13.23
C LYS A 162 16.04 16.78 12.07
N SER A 163 16.15 18.05 11.71
CA SER A 163 15.64 18.64 10.46
C SER A 163 16.34 18.08 9.21
N SER A 164 17.17 17.03 9.31
CA SER A 164 17.75 16.33 8.16
C SER A 164 16.75 15.29 7.65
N TYR A 165 15.88 15.74 6.76
CA TYR A 165 14.84 14.93 6.16
C TYR A 165 15.45 13.88 5.23
N PHE A 166 15.64 12.67 5.75
CA PHE A 166 15.67 11.50 4.88
C PHE A 166 14.22 11.22 4.52
N ALA A 167 13.76 11.90 3.48
CA ALA A 167 12.56 11.54 2.78
C ALA A 167 12.50 10.03 2.64
N ASN A 168 11.31 9.46 2.84
CA ASN A 168 11.06 8.07 2.51
C ASN A 168 10.93 7.92 1.00
N ILE A 169 11.96 8.38 0.28
CA ILE A 169 12.14 8.21 -1.16
C ILE A 169 12.06 6.74 -1.52
N ASN A 170 12.39 5.83 -0.59
CA ASN A 170 12.18 4.40 -0.75
C ASN A 170 10.69 4.03 -0.84
N GLU A 171 9.82 4.59 0.00
CA GLU A 171 8.38 4.32 -0.07
C GLU A 171 7.73 4.98 -1.28
N ILE A 172 8.20 6.18 -1.64
CA ILE A 172 7.79 6.86 -2.87
C ILE A 172 8.22 6.02 -4.08
N ALA A 173 9.47 5.55 -4.12
CA ALA A 173 10.00 4.72 -5.19
C ALA A 173 9.25 3.39 -5.31
N ASP A 174 8.97 2.71 -4.20
CA ASP A 174 8.17 1.49 -4.21
C ASP A 174 6.76 1.76 -4.78
N TYR A 175 6.08 2.81 -4.32
CA TYR A 175 4.76 3.18 -4.81
C TYR A 175 4.75 3.55 -6.29
N LEU A 176 5.71 4.36 -6.73
CA LEU A 176 5.86 4.77 -8.12
C LEU A 176 6.27 3.59 -9.00
N GLY A 177 7.08 2.66 -8.49
CA GLY A 177 7.46 1.43 -9.18
C GLY A 177 6.24 0.58 -9.51
N ASP A 178 5.38 0.34 -8.51
CA ASP A 178 4.12 -0.39 -8.69
C ASP A 178 3.14 0.35 -9.62
N THR A 179 3.03 1.68 -9.47
CA THR A 179 2.02 2.49 -10.18
C THR A 179 2.40 2.79 -11.63
N LEU A 180 3.67 3.13 -11.85
CA LEU A 180 4.23 3.54 -13.14
C LEU A 180 5.01 2.41 -13.80
N ASN A 181 5.09 1.20 -13.23
CA ASN A 181 5.88 0.08 -13.75
C ASN A 181 7.32 0.50 -14.07
N MET A 182 8.01 1.04 -13.05
CA MET A 182 9.39 1.52 -13.10
C MET A 182 10.25 0.81 -12.07
N CYS A 183 11.56 0.78 -12.28
CA CYS A 183 12.50 0.27 -11.29
C CYS A 183 12.66 1.25 -10.11
N SER A 184 12.60 0.76 -8.87
CA SER A 184 12.74 1.61 -7.67
C SER A 184 14.09 2.35 -7.63
N GLU A 185 15.16 1.70 -8.09
CA GLU A 185 16.51 2.27 -8.14
C GLU A 185 16.60 3.40 -9.15
N GLU A 186 15.94 3.24 -10.30
CA GLU A 186 15.85 4.27 -11.34
C GLU A 186 15.08 5.50 -10.84
N ILE A 187 13.96 5.29 -10.14
CA ILE A 187 13.18 6.38 -9.53
C ILE A 187 14.03 7.16 -8.53
N LYS A 188 14.74 6.46 -7.64
CA LYS A 188 15.63 7.09 -6.65
C LYS A 188 16.72 7.90 -7.35
N TYR A 189 17.32 7.35 -8.40
CA TYR A 189 18.36 8.03 -9.17
C TYR A 189 17.83 9.30 -9.84
N ASN A 190 16.63 9.27 -10.42
CA ASN A 190 16.02 10.43 -11.09
C ASN A 190 15.62 11.55 -10.11
N LEU A 191 15.33 11.21 -8.85
CA LEU A 191 14.85 12.18 -7.86
C LEU A 191 15.94 12.72 -6.93
N LYS A 192 17.09 12.04 -6.81
CA LYS A 192 18.11 12.33 -5.78
C LYS A 192 18.69 13.75 -5.82
N GLU A 193 18.80 14.34 -7.01
CA GLU A 193 19.42 15.67 -7.20
C GLU A 193 18.38 16.80 -7.08
N HIS A 194 17.10 16.48 -6.93
CA HIS A 194 16.05 17.50 -6.95
C HIS A 194 15.97 18.24 -5.60
N PRO A 195 15.88 19.59 -5.57
CA PRO A 195 15.87 20.36 -4.32
C PRO A 195 14.79 19.92 -3.32
N ASN A 196 13.60 19.62 -3.84
CA ASN A 196 12.44 19.21 -3.04
C ASN A 196 12.46 17.72 -2.63
N VAL A 197 13.51 16.96 -2.95
CA VAL A 197 13.57 15.53 -2.59
C VAL A 197 13.52 15.32 -1.08
N GLN A 198 14.11 16.24 -0.31
CA GLN A 198 14.20 16.12 1.14
C GLN A 198 12.84 16.26 1.82
N THR A 199 11.95 17.12 1.29
CA THR A 199 10.62 17.36 1.88
C THR A 199 9.55 16.40 1.34
N ALA A 200 9.92 15.51 0.43
CA ALA A 200 8.99 14.62 -0.25
C ALA A 200 8.36 13.59 0.69
N CYS A 201 7.05 13.38 0.54
CA CYS A 201 6.30 12.37 1.28
C CYS A 201 5.38 11.57 0.35
N LEU A 202 5.14 10.30 0.71
CA LEU A 202 4.29 9.40 -0.07
C LEU A 202 2.87 9.93 -0.20
N PHE A 203 2.33 10.56 0.85
CA PHE A 203 1.00 11.16 0.83
C PHE A 203 0.87 12.16 -0.33
N ASN A 204 1.73 13.19 -0.36
CA ASN A 204 1.72 14.18 -1.43
C ASN A 204 1.98 13.57 -2.81
N ALA A 205 3.00 12.72 -2.94
CA ALA A 205 3.34 12.09 -4.22
C ALA A 205 2.17 11.28 -4.80
N SER A 206 1.46 10.52 -3.94
CA SER A 206 0.28 9.76 -4.37
C SER A 206 -0.87 10.65 -4.83
N HIS A 207 -1.09 11.78 -4.14
CA HIS A 207 -2.11 12.76 -4.52
C HIS A 207 -1.79 13.45 -5.85
N VAL A 208 -0.53 13.78 -6.10
CA VAL A 208 -0.08 14.33 -7.39
C VAL A 208 -0.31 13.32 -8.52
N VAL A 209 0.14 12.07 -8.35
CA VAL A 209 -0.04 11.02 -9.37
C VAL A 209 -1.52 10.78 -9.67
N ASN A 210 -2.36 10.65 -8.64
CA ASN A 210 -3.79 10.44 -8.81
C ASN A 210 -4.44 11.62 -9.55
N PHE A 211 -4.09 12.86 -9.19
CA PHE A 211 -4.58 14.04 -9.90
C PHE A 211 -4.18 14.03 -11.38
N LEU A 212 -2.89 13.80 -11.68
CA LEU A 212 -2.36 13.80 -13.05
C LEU A 212 -3.05 12.76 -13.93
N LEU A 213 -3.24 11.54 -13.43
CA LEU A 213 -3.95 10.48 -14.14
C LEU A 213 -5.43 10.85 -14.37
N ASN A 214 -6.09 11.46 -13.39
CA ASN A 214 -7.49 11.87 -13.50
C ASN A 214 -7.72 12.98 -14.54
N VAL A 215 -6.74 13.88 -14.74
CA VAL A 215 -6.81 14.92 -15.76
C VAL A 215 -6.27 14.46 -17.13
N GLY A 216 -6.02 13.16 -17.29
CA GLY A 216 -5.68 12.56 -18.58
C GLY A 216 -4.18 12.53 -18.91
N VAL A 217 -3.30 12.90 -17.98
CA VAL A 217 -1.85 12.77 -18.20
C VAL A 217 -1.46 11.30 -18.22
N SER A 218 -0.76 10.90 -19.26
CA SER A 218 -0.34 9.50 -19.42
C SER A 218 0.74 9.10 -18.41
N LYS A 219 0.81 7.82 -18.06
CA LYS A 219 1.91 7.28 -17.25
C LYS A 219 3.28 7.60 -17.87
N GLN A 220 3.39 7.57 -19.20
CA GLN A 220 4.65 7.89 -19.88
C GLN A 220 5.07 9.34 -19.67
N GLN A 221 4.14 10.30 -19.73
CA GLN A 221 4.44 11.69 -19.40
C GLN A 221 4.90 11.83 -17.94
N ILE A 222 4.24 11.13 -17.00
CA ILE A 222 4.63 11.13 -15.58
C ILE A 222 6.06 10.60 -15.41
N ARG A 223 6.43 9.52 -16.09
CA ARG A 223 7.79 8.99 -16.08
C ARG A 223 8.81 10.02 -16.57
N ASN A 224 8.50 10.73 -17.65
CA ASN A 224 9.39 11.74 -18.25
C ASN A 224 9.50 13.03 -17.41
N GLY A 225 8.48 13.34 -16.61
CA GLY A 225 8.42 14.49 -15.71
C GLY A 225 8.37 14.09 -14.24
N LEU A 226 9.11 13.05 -13.85
CA LEU A 226 8.97 12.38 -12.55
C LEU A 226 9.05 13.33 -11.35
N ALA A 227 9.88 14.36 -11.44
CA ALA A 227 10.08 15.34 -10.37
C ALA A 227 8.81 16.12 -9.96
N ILE A 228 7.76 16.15 -10.81
CA ILE A 228 6.48 16.80 -10.49
C ILE A 228 5.86 16.29 -9.17
N ILE A 229 6.13 15.03 -8.81
CA ILE A 229 5.62 14.40 -7.59
C ILE A 229 6.15 15.03 -6.30
N LEU A 230 7.24 15.81 -6.41
CA LEU A 230 7.90 16.50 -5.30
C LEU A 230 7.24 17.86 -4.99
N TYR A 231 6.30 18.32 -5.82
CA TYR A 231 5.61 19.60 -5.63
C TYR A 231 4.31 19.40 -4.88
N ASN A 232 3.92 20.39 -4.07
CA ASN A 232 2.65 20.38 -3.36
C ASN A 232 1.48 20.20 -4.34
N VAL A 233 0.59 19.23 -4.06
CA VAL A 233 -0.52 18.89 -4.96
C VAL A 233 -1.43 20.08 -5.28
N ASP A 234 -1.66 21.00 -4.35
CA ASP A 234 -2.51 22.15 -4.57
C ASP A 234 -1.84 23.17 -5.49
N ASN A 235 -0.53 23.36 -5.38
CA ASN A 235 0.23 24.16 -6.35
C ASN A 235 0.20 23.54 -7.75
N VAL A 236 0.30 22.21 -7.84
CA VAL A 236 0.19 21.50 -9.12
C VAL A 236 -1.20 21.72 -9.74
N LYS A 237 -2.28 21.58 -8.97
CA LYS A 237 -3.65 21.85 -9.44
C LYS A 237 -3.82 23.29 -9.94
N LEU A 238 -3.42 24.26 -9.14
CA LEU A 238 -3.47 25.69 -9.50
C LEU A 238 -2.66 25.98 -10.77
N CYS A 239 -1.50 25.34 -10.93
CA CYS A 239 -0.70 25.45 -12.14
C CYS A 239 -1.49 24.95 -13.34
N PHE A 240 -2.05 23.73 -13.26
CA PHE A 240 -2.85 23.10 -14.32
C PHE A 240 -4.05 23.95 -14.76
N GLU A 241 -4.75 24.58 -13.81
CA GLU A 241 -5.86 25.50 -14.10
C GLU A 241 -5.41 26.72 -14.92
N SER A 242 -4.17 27.19 -14.71
CA SER A 242 -3.62 28.35 -15.42
C SER A 242 -2.98 28.04 -16.77
N LEU A 243 -2.61 26.78 -17.04
CA LEU A 243 -1.83 26.39 -18.23
C LEU A 243 -2.48 26.80 -19.57
N PRO A 244 -3.81 26.65 -19.79
CA PRO A 244 -4.41 27.00 -21.08
C PRO A 244 -4.27 28.47 -21.45
N THR A 245 -4.11 29.34 -20.45
CA THR A 245 -3.98 30.80 -20.62
C THR A 245 -2.56 31.31 -20.39
N ASP A 246 -1.64 30.46 -19.92
CA ASP A 246 -0.26 30.88 -19.64
C ASP A 246 0.50 31.10 -20.95
N THR A 247 1.09 32.29 -21.09
CA THR A 247 1.95 32.66 -22.22
C THR A 247 3.11 31.70 -22.45
N LEU A 248 3.66 31.08 -21.40
CA LEU A 248 4.77 30.13 -21.49
C LEU A 248 4.35 28.75 -22.02
N CYS A 249 3.04 28.47 -22.04
CA CYS A 249 2.50 27.18 -22.44
C CYS A 249 1.73 27.25 -23.76
N GLN A 250 1.84 28.36 -24.51
CA GLN A 250 1.20 28.47 -25.81
C GLN A 250 2.09 27.89 -26.94
N PRO A 251 1.49 27.21 -27.93
CA PRO A 251 0.07 26.83 -28.01
C PRO A 251 -0.25 25.60 -27.16
N TYR A 252 -1.18 25.74 -26.19
CA TYR A 252 -1.44 24.69 -25.18
C TYR A 252 -1.86 23.35 -25.79
N ASN A 253 -2.69 23.38 -26.83
CA ASN A 253 -3.23 22.18 -27.48
C ASN A 253 -2.14 21.31 -28.15
N GLU A 254 -0.99 21.88 -28.51
CA GLU A 254 0.12 21.12 -29.07
C GLU A 254 0.96 20.45 -27.98
N TRP A 255 1.07 21.13 -26.82
CA TRP A 255 1.92 20.69 -25.72
C TRP A 255 1.26 19.65 -24.82
N VAL A 256 -0.06 19.69 -24.64
CA VAL A 256 -0.78 18.80 -23.68
C VAL A 256 -0.58 17.32 -23.99
N SER A 257 -0.45 16.95 -25.27
CA SER A 257 -0.16 15.58 -25.72
C SER A 257 1.33 15.24 -25.78
N HIS A 258 2.21 16.22 -25.63
CA HIS A 258 3.65 16.02 -25.79
C HIS A 258 4.24 15.20 -24.62
N TYR A 259 5.19 14.32 -24.91
CA TYR A 259 5.77 13.42 -23.89
C TYR A 259 6.58 14.16 -22.82
N ASN A 260 7.07 15.37 -23.10
CA ASN A 260 7.76 16.28 -22.16
C ASN A 260 6.84 17.31 -21.49
N PHE A 261 5.51 17.22 -21.68
CA PHE A 261 4.56 18.19 -21.12
C PHE A 261 4.81 18.52 -19.65
N LEU A 262 5.06 17.51 -18.82
CA LEU A 262 5.28 17.72 -17.39
C LEU A 262 6.59 18.42 -17.05
N GLN A 263 7.61 18.36 -17.91
CA GLN A 263 8.83 19.15 -17.70
C GLN A 263 8.55 20.65 -17.85
N LEU A 264 7.69 21.02 -18.81
CA LEU A 264 7.21 22.39 -18.96
C LEU A 264 6.38 22.83 -17.74
N VAL A 265 5.51 21.95 -17.23
CA VAL A 265 4.73 22.24 -16.01
C VAL A 265 5.63 22.47 -14.81
N ILE A 266 6.68 21.65 -14.64
CA ILE A 266 7.69 21.83 -13.59
C ILE A 266 8.37 23.20 -13.73
N TYR A 267 8.81 23.56 -14.94
CA TYR A 267 9.42 24.86 -15.20
C TYR A 267 8.50 26.04 -14.80
N VAL A 268 7.21 25.95 -15.15
CA VAL A 268 6.22 26.98 -14.76
C VAL A 268 6.02 27.03 -13.25
N LEU A 269 5.98 25.86 -12.59
CA LEU A 269 5.87 25.77 -11.13
C LEU A 269 7.08 26.42 -10.43
N GLU A 270 8.29 26.16 -10.93
CA GLU A 270 9.52 26.73 -10.39
C GLU A 270 9.53 28.25 -10.55
N LYS A 271 9.12 28.76 -11.71
CA LYS A 271 9.08 30.21 -11.96
C LYS A 271 8.05 30.94 -11.10
N LYS A 272 6.90 30.30 -10.81
CA LYS A 272 5.78 30.95 -10.12
C LYS A 272 5.79 30.76 -8.59
N TYR A 273 6.23 29.61 -8.11
CA TYR A 273 5.98 29.18 -6.73
C TYR A 273 7.24 28.79 -5.95
N VAL A 274 8.42 28.75 -6.57
CA VAL A 274 9.68 28.52 -5.86
C VAL A 274 10.38 29.87 -5.62
N PRO A 275 10.64 30.28 -4.37
CA PRO A 275 11.34 31.52 -4.10
C PRO A 275 12.77 31.48 -4.65
N VAL A 276 13.21 32.61 -5.23
CA VAL A 276 14.49 32.82 -5.94
C VAL A 276 15.73 32.39 -5.14
N SER A 277 15.61 32.29 -3.81
CA SER A 277 16.68 31.85 -2.89
C SER A 277 17.11 30.38 -3.03
N TYR A 278 16.44 29.57 -3.86
CA TYR A 278 16.81 28.17 -4.14
C TYR A 278 17.34 27.92 -5.56
N LEU A 279 17.42 28.97 -6.41
CA LEU A 279 17.75 28.81 -7.83
C LEU A 279 19.24 28.98 -8.17
N PHE A 280 20.10 29.28 -7.20
CA PHE A 280 21.56 29.28 -7.39
C PHE A 280 22.27 28.77 -6.14
N PRO A 281 23.26 27.87 -6.27
CA PRO A 281 24.19 27.57 -5.18
C PRO A 281 25.09 28.78 -4.85
#